data_AF-A0A0W0TQP1-F1
#
_entry.id   AF-A0A0W0TQP1-F1
#
_cell.length_a   1.000
_cell.length_b   1.000
_cell.length_c   1.000
_cell.angle_alpha   90.00
_cell.angle_beta   90.00
_cell.angle_gamma   90.00
#
_symmetry.space_group_name_H-M   'P 1'
#
loop_
_entity.id
_entity.type
_entity.pdbx_description
1 polymer ?
#
loop_
_entity_poly.entity_id
_entity_poly.type
_entity_poly.pdbx_seq_one_letter_code
_entity_poly.pdbx_strand_id
1 'polypeptide(L)'
;MPSGIPQITSKPKMPGEFVNTWSVPGFIAEARQPAELSWGTHERHWPKDAHHYDFGSNCSIYLDRPGATTQVRTWTPALGPFHGFLITHAESISIADYLSIRCNGHVIYRPTVHYAYFPCPDATLSLHEYNGMEWQNGMNDEDNSRLIVDDIIDGMDELGVLLMGNKKGAYWFGSQLSIHDARKQVPFNNATSLQVAAGVLSAMLWAMENPVCGIVEPDDLDYQYILKIALPYLGIVSGYYTNWNPLKDRQQLYAEKIDQSDPWQFLNIRVN
;
A
#
# COMPACT_ATOMS: atom_id res chain seq x y z
N MET A 1 14.00 -21.09 2.68
CA MET A 1 13.56 -19.75 2.24
C MET A 1 12.52 -19.28 3.22
N PRO A 2 12.43 -17.98 3.56
CA PRO A 2 11.28 -17.46 4.29
C PRO A 2 10.00 -17.94 3.61
N SER A 3 9.00 -18.34 4.38
CA SER A 3 7.67 -18.59 3.84
C SER A 3 7.22 -17.27 3.21
N GLY A 4 6.94 -17.27 1.90
CA GLY A 4 6.54 -16.07 1.15
C GLY A 4 5.13 -15.56 1.52
N ILE A 5 4.73 -15.75 2.77
CA ILE A 5 3.39 -15.54 3.29
C ILE A 5 3.37 -14.29 4.20
N PRO A 6 2.22 -13.62 4.30
CA PRO A 6 2.03 -12.56 5.29
C PRO A 6 2.22 -13.08 6.72
N GLN A 7 2.53 -12.17 7.66
CA GLN A 7 2.70 -12.51 9.07
C GLN A 7 1.46 -13.24 9.64
N ILE A 8 1.69 -14.38 10.30
CA ILE A 8 0.65 -15.21 10.91
C ILE A 8 0.89 -15.41 12.40
N THR A 9 -0.19 -15.61 13.16
CA THR A 9 -0.15 -15.82 14.60
C THR A 9 -0.52 -17.25 14.99
N SER A 10 -0.12 -17.68 16.19
CA SER A 10 -0.62 -18.94 16.77
C SER A 10 -1.97 -18.81 17.46
N LYS A 11 -2.41 -17.59 17.76
CA LYS A 11 -3.67 -17.27 18.43
C LYS A 11 -4.67 -16.76 17.41
N PRO A 12 -5.72 -17.53 17.06
CA PRO A 12 -6.70 -17.09 16.09
C PRO A 12 -7.37 -15.80 16.57
N LYS A 13 -7.72 -14.92 15.62
CA LYS A 13 -8.60 -13.78 15.86
C LYS A 13 -9.90 -14.22 16.55
N MET A 14 -10.34 -13.48 17.57
CA MET A 14 -11.65 -13.68 18.21
C MET A 14 -12.76 -12.85 17.51
N PRO A 15 -14.03 -13.30 17.52
CA PRO A 15 -15.15 -12.47 17.07
C PRO A 15 -15.25 -11.16 17.84
N GLY A 16 -15.51 -10.05 17.16
CA GLY A 16 -15.54 -8.70 17.73
C GLY A 16 -14.17 -8.10 18.05
N GLU A 17 -13.07 -8.79 17.76
CA GLU A 17 -11.69 -8.30 17.95
C GLU A 17 -11.10 -7.81 16.62
N PHE A 18 -10.51 -6.62 16.60
CA PHE A 18 -9.71 -6.15 15.48
C PHE A 18 -8.22 -6.44 15.72
N VAL A 19 -7.61 -7.24 14.84
CA VAL A 19 -6.22 -7.68 14.96
C VAL A 19 -5.40 -7.12 13.81
N ASN A 20 -4.24 -6.55 14.08
CA ASN A 20 -3.37 -6.00 13.03
C ASN A 20 -1.89 -6.02 13.43
N THR A 21 -0.98 -5.94 12.45
CA THR A 21 0.47 -5.86 12.68
C THR A 21 0.97 -4.45 13.00
N TRP A 22 0.11 -3.45 12.86
CA TRP A 22 0.37 -2.06 13.20
C TRP A 22 -0.91 -1.41 13.77
N SER A 23 -0.88 -0.10 14.02
CA SER A 23 -1.96 0.64 14.69
C SER A 23 -3.35 0.24 14.21
N VAL A 24 -4.13 -0.40 15.09
CA VAL A 24 -5.53 -0.76 14.82
C VAL A 24 -6.39 0.50 14.64
N PRO A 25 -6.35 1.50 15.54
CA PRO A 25 -7.14 2.73 15.35
C PRO A 25 -6.74 3.49 14.08
N GLY A 26 -5.45 3.53 13.75
CA GLY A 26 -4.94 4.15 12.53
C GLY A 26 -5.49 3.46 11.28
N PHE A 27 -5.35 2.14 11.22
CA PHE A 27 -5.83 1.37 10.07
C PHE A 27 -7.34 1.46 9.91
N ILE A 28 -8.12 1.44 11.00
CA ILE A 28 -9.57 1.62 10.94
C ILE A 28 -9.95 3.01 10.43
N ALA A 29 -9.24 4.06 10.86
CA ALA A 29 -9.50 5.41 10.39
C ALA A 29 -9.31 5.51 8.87
N GLU A 30 -8.17 5.01 8.37
CA GLU A 30 -7.86 4.99 6.93
C GLU A 30 -8.80 4.09 6.13
N ALA A 31 -9.16 2.93 6.67
CA ALA A 31 -10.05 1.96 6.04
C ALA A 31 -11.44 2.54 5.72
N ARG A 32 -11.93 3.46 6.57
CA ARG A 32 -13.23 4.13 6.44
C ARG A 32 -13.20 5.34 5.52
N GLN A 33 -12.02 5.93 5.32
CA GLN A 33 -11.88 7.05 4.41
C GLN A 33 -12.21 6.62 2.97
N PRO A 34 -12.63 7.58 2.12
CA PRO A 34 -12.82 7.32 0.69
C PRO A 34 -11.60 6.63 0.09
N ALA A 35 -11.83 5.70 -0.84
CA ALA A 35 -10.76 5.17 -1.65
C ALA A 35 -10.16 6.33 -2.47
N GLU A 36 -8.88 6.61 -2.28
CA GLU A 36 -8.20 7.78 -2.86
C GLU A 36 -6.97 7.36 -3.67
N LEU A 37 -6.82 7.96 -4.84
CA LEU A 37 -5.74 7.68 -5.76
C LEU A 37 -5.38 8.92 -6.56
N SER A 38 -4.11 9.01 -6.95
CA SER A 38 -3.71 9.95 -7.99
C SER A 38 -4.16 9.49 -9.37
N TRP A 39 -4.64 10.44 -10.16
CA TRP A 39 -5.18 10.19 -11.49
C TRP A 39 -4.14 10.51 -12.56
N GLY A 40 -3.59 9.46 -13.17
CA GLY A 40 -2.57 9.58 -14.19
C GLY A 40 -3.12 10.13 -15.50
N THR A 41 -2.28 10.86 -16.26
CA THR A 41 -2.66 11.43 -17.56
C THR A 41 -2.96 10.38 -18.64
N HIS A 42 -2.62 9.12 -18.38
CA HIS A 42 -2.87 8.00 -19.29
C HIS A 42 -4.27 7.38 -19.12
N GLU A 43 -4.97 7.68 -18.03
CA GLU A 43 -6.28 7.09 -17.73
C GLU A 43 -7.36 7.65 -18.66
N ARG A 44 -8.13 6.75 -19.27
CA ARG A 44 -9.17 7.08 -20.27
C ARG A 44 -10.59 6.78 -19.80
N HIS A 45 -10.73 6.11 -18.66
CA HIS A 45 -12.01 5.60 -18.17
C HIS A 45 -12.35 6.21 -16.82
N TRP A 46 -13.18 7.25 -16.84
CA TRP A 46 -13.66 7.88 -15.60
C TRP A 46 -14.60 6.94 -14.82
N PRO A 47 -14.31 6.60 -13.55
CA PRO A 47 -15.21 5.80 -12.74
C PRO A 47 -16.49 6.57 -12.40
N LYS A 48 -17.63 5.89 -12.37
CA LYS A 48 -18.94 6.55 -12.18
C LYS A 48 -19.10 7.23 -10.82
N ASP A 49 -18.40 6.71 -9.83
CA ASP A 49 -18.41 7.15 -8.44
C ASP A 49 -17.14 7.92 -8.06
N ALA A 50 -16.37 8.39 -9.06
CA ALA A 50 -15.18 9.19 -8.84
C ALA A 50 -15.48 10.68 -8.84
N HIS A 51 -14.76 11.41 -8.00
CA HIS A 51 -14.84 12.86 -7.85
C HIS A 51 -13.45 13.48 -7.77
N HIS A 52 -13.36 14.75 -8.17
CA HIS A 52 -12.18 15.58 -7.99
C HIS A 52 -12.28 16.41 -6.71
N TYR A 53 -11.13 16.82 -6.19
CA TYR A 53 -11.04 17.91 -5.23
C TYR A 53 -11.08 19.27 -5.97
N ASP A 54 -11.72 20.26 -5.37
CA ASP A 54 -11.76 21.65 -5.87
C ASP A 54 -10.61 22.52 -5.34
N PHE A 55 -9.67 21.91 -4.61
CA PHE A 55 -8.47 22.52 -4.05
C PHE A 55 -7.21 21.65 -4.27
N GLY A 56 -6.05 22.19 -3.91
CA GLY A 56 -4.77 21.46 -3.93
C GLY A 56 -4.15 21.33 -5.32
N SER A 57 -3.24 20.36 -5.47
CA SER A 57 -2.47 20.12 -6.69
C SER A 57 -3.28 19.51 -7.85
N ASN A 58 -4.55 19.16 -7.59
CA ASN A 58 -5.47 18.48 -8.49
C ASN A 58 -4.82 17.22 -9.12
N CYS A 59 -4.06 16.47 -8.30
CA CYS A 59 -3.46 15.20 -8.70
C CYS A 59 -4.29 13.98 -8.33
N SER A 60 -5.12 14.06 -7.29
CA SER A 60 -5.94 12.96 -6.80
C SER A 60 -7.42 13.07 -7.16
N ILE A 61 -8.05 11.90 -7.15
CA ILE A 61 -9.49 11.70 -7.14
C ILE A 61 -9.84 10.83 -5.93
N TYR A 62 -11.09 10.89 -5.51
CA TYR A 62 -11.64 9.94 -4.54
C TYR A 62 -12.87 9.24 -5.09
N LEU A 63 -13.17 8.06 -4.54
CA LEU A 63 -14.38 7.29 -4.87
C LEU A 63 -15.41 7.41 -3.74
N ASP A 64 -16.70 7.43 -4.07
CA ASP A 64 -17.82 7.39 -3.10
C ASP A 64 -17.98 6.00 -2.44
N ARG A 65 -16.89 5.49 -1.87
CA ARG A 65 -16.84 4.23 -1.13
C ARG A 65 -15.58 4.16 -0.26
N PRO A 66 -15.63 3.47 0.89
CA PRO A 66 -14.46 3.26 1.72
C PRO A 66 -13.34 2.49 1.00
N GLY A 67 -12.09 2.86 1.28
CA GLY A 67 -10.91 2.18 0.75
C GLY A 67 -10.88 0.68 1.06
N ALA A 68 -11.30 0.30 2.28
CA ALA A 68 -11.34 -1.10 2.71
C ALA A 68 -12.42 -1.96 2.02
N THR A 69 -13.33 -1.34 1.25
CA THR A 69 -14.28 -2.08 0.38
C THR A 69 -13.94 -1.99 -1.10
N THR A 70 -12.88 -1.26 -1.44
CA THR A 70 -12.44 -1.06 -2.81
C THR A 70 -11.26 -1.96 -3.09
N GLN A 71 -11.45 -2.96 -3.94
CA GLN A 71 -10.38 -3.88 -4.31
C GLN A 71 -9.73 -3.49 -5.64
N VAL A 72 -8.42 -3.70 -5.71
CA VAL A 72 -7.59 -3.49 -6.89
C VAL A 72 -6.75 -4.74 -7.16
N ARG A 73 -6.62 -5.10 -8.44
CA ARG A 73 -5.75 -6.18 -8.90
C ARG A 73 -4.31 -5.69 -8.89
N THR A 74 -3.45 -6.40 -8.20
CA THR A 74 -2.02 -6.05 -8.06
C THR A 74 -1.16 -7.31 -8.05
N TRP A 75 0.14 -7.14 -7.83
CA TRP A 75 1.12 -8.20 -7.85
C TRP A 75 2.29 -7.92 -6.91
N THR A 76 2.78 -8.95 -6.22
CA THR A 76 4.07 -8.92 -5.51
C THR A 76 4.90 -10.18 -5.83
N PRO A 77 6.23 -10.16 -5.62
CA PRO A 77 7.08 -11.30 -5.90
C PRO A 77 6.71 -12.59 -5.17
N ALA A 78 6.32 -12.51 -3.89
CA ALA A 78 6.05 -13.70 -3.10
C ALA A 78 4.67 -14.31 -3.36
N LEU A 79 3.63 -13.48 -3.50
CA LEU A 79 2.24 -13.94 -3.70
C LEU A 79 1.88 -14.11 -5.17
N GLY A 80 2.56 -13.42 -6.07
CA GLY A 80 2.09 -13.29 -7.45
C GLY A 80 0.87 -12.35 -7.54
N PRO A 81 -0.10 -12.62 -8.43
CA PRO A 81 -1.31 -11.81 -8.56
C PRO A 81 -2.26 -11.96 -7.38
N PHE A 82 -2.80 -10.86 -6.85
CA PHE A 82 -3.84 -10.86 -5.81
C PHE A 82 -4.71 -9.60 -5.87
N HIS A 83 -5.73 -9.54 -5.02
CA HIS A 83 -6.55 -8.35 -4.80
C HIS A 83 -6.12 -7.65 -3.51
N GLY A 84 -5.65 -6.40 -3.62
CA GLY A 84 -5.39 -5.53 -2.49
C GLY A 84 -6.53 -4.55 -2.27
N PHE A 85 -6.62 -3.98 -1.08
CA PHE A 85 -7.51 -2.87 -0.74
C PHE A 85 -6.89 -1.53 -1.19
N LEU A 86 -7.72 -0.65 -1.74
CA LEU A 86 -7.35 0.70 -2.15
C LEU A 86 -7.55 1.66 -0.96
N ILE A 87 -6.72 1.49 0.07
CA ILE A 87 -6.70 2.35 1.26
C ILE A 87 -6.05 3.69 0.88
N THR A 88 -6.64 4.81 1.31
CA THR A 88 -6.03 6.13 1.09
C THR A 88 -4.71 6.23 1.81
N HIS A 89 -3.74 6.91 1.20
CA HIS A 89 -2.39 7.04 1.72
C HIS A 89 -1.75 8.31 1.16
N ALA A 90 -1.05 9.07 2.00
CA ALA A 90 -0.48 10.37 1.62
C ALA A 90 0.45 10.27 0.41
N GLU A 91 1.25 9.21 0.33
CA GLU A 91 2.18 8.98 -0.78
C GLU A 91 1.48 8.72 -2.11
N SER A 92 0.21 8.30 -2.10
CA SER A 92 -0.58 8.19 -3.32
C SER A 92 -0.74 9.55 -4.01
N ILE A 93 -0.70 10.64 -3.24
CA ILE A 93 -0.86 12.03 -3.69
C ILE A 93 0.52 12.65 -3.95
N SER A 94 1.44 12.56 -2.97
CA SER A 94 2.74 13.23 -3.03
C SER A 94 3.61 12.71 -4.18
N ILE A 95 3.72 11.38 -4.34
CA ILE A 95 4.53 10.76 -5.42
C ILE A 95 4.04 11.22 -6.80
N ALA A 96 2.72 11.26 -7.00
CA ALA A 96 2.17 11.64 -8.29
C ALA A 96 2.36 13.13 -8.59
N ASP A 97 2.23 14.00 -7.59
CA ASP A 97 2.50 15.42 -7.78
C ASP A 97 3.99 15.67 -8.03
N TYR A 98 4.88 15.02 -7.27
CA TYR A 98 6.33 15.07 -7.45
C TYR A 98 6.75 14.61 -8.86
N LEU A 99 6.16 13.54 -9.38
CA LEU A 99 6.43 13.02 -10.71
C LEU A 99 5.64 13.71 -11.85
N SER A 100 4.87 14.76 -11.54
CA SER A 100 4.10 15.48 -12.55
C SER A 100 4.99 16.39 -13.39
N ILE A 101 4.95 16.23 -14.72
CA ILE A 101 5.65 17.13 -15.65
C ILE A 101 4.66 18.17 -16.15
N ARG A 102 5.04 19.46 -16.06
CA ARG A 102 4.22 20.59 -16.47
C ARG A 102 4.86 21.35 -17.63
N CYS A 103 4.06 21.72 -18.62
CA CYS A 103 4.44 22.60 -19.73
C CYS A 103 3.42 23.75 -19.81
N ASN A 104 3.88 25.00 -19.77
CA ASN A 104 3.03 26.19 -19.77
C ASN A 104 1.92 26.16 -18.70
N GLY A 105 2.22 25.63 -17.51
CA GLY A 105 1.25 25.50 -16.41
C GLY A 105 0.31 24.29 -16.50
N HIS A 106 0.32 23.54 -17.60
CA HIS A 106 -0.51 22.35 -17.78
C HIS A 106 0.26 21.06 -17.52
N VAL A 107 -0.35 20.10 -16.84
CA VAL A 107 0.21 18.76 -16.61
C VAL A 107 0.17 17.97 -17.92
N ILE A 108 1.35 17.58 -18.42
CA ILE A 108 1.49 16.77 -19.65
C ILE A 108 1.81 15.30 -19.36
N TYR A 109 2.28 15.01 -18.16
CA TYR A 109 2.51 13.66 -17.67
C TYR A 109 2.29 13.61 -16.17
N ARG A 110 1.59 12.58 -15.72
CA ARG A 110 1.44 12.19 -14.31
C ARG A 110 1.16 10.69 -14.23
N PRO A 111 1.78 9.94 -13.30
CA PRO A 111 1.42 8.54 -13.07
C PRO A 111 0.12 8.40 -12.26
N THR A 112 -0.61 7.31 -12.47
CA THR A 112 -1.60 6.85 -11.49
C THR A 112 -0.83 6.24 -10.32
N VAL A 113 -1.16 6.64 -9.09
CA VAL A 113 -0.52 6.12 -7.87
C VAL A 113 -1.62 5.88 -6.84
N HIS A 114 -1.62 4.68 -6.26
CA HIS A 114 -2.52 4.32 -5.17
C HIS A 114 -1.95 3.15 -4.39
N TYR A 115 -2.44 2.96 -3.17
CA TYR A 115 -2.09 1.76 -2.41
C TYR A 115 -2.86 0.54 -2.92
N ALA A 116 -2.25 -0.63 -2.80
CA ALA A 116 -2.86 -1.92 -3.13
C ALA A 116 -2.51 -2.90 -2.01
N TYR A 117 -3.18 -2.73 -0.87
CA TYR A 117 -2.76 -3.32 0.39
C TYR A 117 -3.41 -4.68 0.66
N PHE A 118 -2.61 -5.71 0.90
CA PHE A 118 -3.09 -6.99 1.42
C PHE A 118 -2.52 -7.20 2.83
N PRO A 119 -3.30 -6.88 3.88
CA PRO A 119 -2.81 -6.95 5.25
C PRO A 119 -2.66 -8.42 5.69
N CYS A 120 -2.20 -8.64 6.92
CA CYS A 120 -2.12 -9.99 7.47
C CYS A 120 -3.50 -10.68 7.48
N PRO A 121 -3.55 -12.03 7.55
CA PRO A 121 -4.82 -12.76 7.45
C PRO A 121 -5.82 -12.36 8.54
N ASP A 122 -5.35 -12.15 9.76
CA ASP A 122 -6.19 -11.72 10.88
C ASP A 122 -6.78 -10.32 10.64
N ALA A 123 -5.99 -9.37 10.09
CA ALA A 123 -6.48 -8.04 9.73
C ALA A 123 -7.47 -8.07 8.55
N THR A 124 -7.28 -8.99 7.59
CA THR A 124 -8.25 -9.20 6.52
C THR A 124 -9.60 -9.68 7.07
N LEU A 125 -9.58 -10.62 8.04
CA LEU A 125 -10.78 -11.07 8.74
C LEU A 125 -11.40 -9.96 9.59
N SER A 126 -10.58 -9.15 10.27
CA SER A 126 -11.05 -8.00 11.04
C SER A 126 -11.73 -6.96 10.16
N LEU A 127 -11.16 -6.62 9.00
CA LEU A 127 -11.82 -5.72 8.04
C LEU A 127 -13.14 -6.30 7.51
N HIS A 128 -13.18 -7.60 7.22
CA HIS A 128 -14.40 -8.26 6.76
C HIS A 128 -15.52 -8.18 7.81
N GLU A 129 -15.20 -8.50 9.07
CA GLU A 129 -16.16 -8.38 10.18
C GLU A 129 -16.59 -6.93 10.41
N TYR A 130 -15.63 -6.00 10.45
CA TYR A 130 -15.90 -4.58 10.69
C TYR A 130 -16.81 -3.96 9.62
N ASN A 131 -16.57 -4.29 8.35
CA ASN A 131 -17.45 -3.90 7.25
C ASN A 131 -18.84 -4.55 7.36
N GLY A 132 -18.91 -5.84 7.71
CA GLY A 132 -20.19 -6.54 7.93
C GLY A 132 -21.01 -6.03 9.11
N MET A 133 -20.36 -5.32 10.04
CA MET A 133 -21.00 -4.60 11.15
C MET A 133 -21.37 -3.16 10.80
N GLU A 134 -21.37 -2.78 9.53
CA GLU A 134 -21.69 -1.43 9.05
C GLU A 134 -20.81 -0.35 9.74
N TRP A 135 -19.51 -0.65 9.89
CA TRP A 135 -18.50 0.27 10.44
C TRP A 135 -18.75 0.70 11.89
N GLN A 136 -19.55 -0.07 12.65
CA GLN A 136 -19.91 0.29 14.03
C GLN A 136 -18.74 0.08 15.00
N ASN A 137 -18.55 1.07 15.88
CA ASN A 137 -17.31 1.36 16.62
C ASN A 137 -16.93 0.37 17.74
N GLY A 138 -17.60 -0.76 17.92
CA GLY A 138 -17.27 -1.69 19.02
C GLY A 138 -15.86 -2.28 18.92
N MET A 139 -15.30 -2.37 17.71
CA MET A 139 -13.97 -2.92 17.45
C MET A 139 -12.83 -1.88 17.52
N ASN A 140 -13.16 -0.60 17.72
CA ASN A 140 -12.17 0.49 17.78
C ASN A 140 -11.68 0.74 19.22
N ASP A 141 -12.35 0.14 20.19
CA ASP A 141 -12.01 0.23 21.61
C ASP A 141 -10.73 -0.58 21.88
N GLU A 142 -9.88 -0.07 22.77
CA GLU A 142 -8.61 -0.73 23.12
C GLU A 142 -8.82 -2.18 23.56
N ASP A 143 -9.88 -2.44 24.35
CA ASP A 143 -10.25 -3.76 24.85
C ASP A 143 -10.61 -4.78 23.75
N ASN A 144 -11.00 -4.29 22.56
CA ASN A 144 -11.41 -5.11 21.42
C ASN A 144 -10.41 -5.01 20.26
N SER A 145 -9.18 -4.55 20.53
CA SER A 145 -8.11 -4.44 19.54
C SER A 145 -6.86 -5.19 19.99
N ARG A 146 -6.13 -5.80 19.05
CA ARG A 146 -4.87 -6.48 19.33
C ARG A 146 -3.82 -6.20 18.27
N LEU A 147 -2.77 -5.51 18.71
CA LEU A 147 -1.53 -5.37 17.96
C LEU A 147 -0.70 -6.64 18.11
N ILE A 148 -0.43 -7.34 17.01
CA ILE A 148 0.33 -8.59 17.04
C ILE A 148 1.84 -8.32 16.88
N VAL A 149 2.61 -8.66 17.91
CA VAL A 149 4.08 -8.55 17.91
C VAL A 149 4.71 -9.89 18.31
N ASP A 150 4.52 -10.28 19.57
CA ASP A 150 5.07 -11.54 20.10
C ASP A 150 4.26 -12.77 19.65
N ASP A 151 2.96 -12.59 19.39
CA ASP A 151 2.05 -13.65 18.94
C ASP A 151 2.38 -14.20 17.54
N ILE A 152 3.16 -13.47 16.75
CA ILE A 152 3.54 -13.84 15.37
C ILE A 152 4.49 -15.04 15.40
N ILE A 153 4.18 -16.08 14.63
CA ILE A 153 4.99 -17.31 14.59
C ILE A 153 5.79 -17.45 13.30
N ASP A 154 5.32 -16.87 12.19
CA ASP A 154 6.01 -16.92 10.90
C ASP A 154 5.49 -15.82 9.96
N GLY A 155 6.11 -15.71 8.78
CA GLY A 155 5.73 -14.82 7.71
C GLY A 155 6.58 -13.55 7.64
N MET A 156 6.23 -12.67 6.72
CA MET A 156 6.97 -11.45 6.42
C MET A 156 6.05 -10.28 6.11
N ASP A 157 6.66 -9.10 6.07
CA ASP A 157 6.08 -7.93 5.41
C ASP A 157 6.82 -7.69 4.09
N GLU A 158 6.08 -7.81 2.98
CA GLU A 158 6.56 -7.58 1.61
C GLU A 158 6.04 -6.22 1.13
N LEU A 159 6.84 -5.18 1.34
CA LEU A 159 6.47 -3.79 1.07
C LEU A 159 7.35 -3.22 -0.05
N GLY A 160 6.72 -2.71 -1.10
CA GLY A 160 7.43 -2.15 -2.24
C GLY A 160 6.52 -1.42 -3.21
N VAL A 161 7.13 -0.91 -4.28
CA VAL A 161 6.45 -0.18 -5.35
C VAL A 161 6.39 -1.03 -6.62
N LEU A 162 5.22 -1.08 -7.27
CA LEU A 162 5.02 -1.78 -8.54
C LEU A 162 4.88 -0.75 -9.68
N LEU A 163 5.94 -0.61 -10.48
CA LEU A 163 5.95 0.27 -11.65
C LEU A 163 5.45 -0.47 -12.88
N MET A 164 4.40 0.05 -13.51
CA MET A 164 3.69 -0.55 -14.63
C MET A 164 3.80 0.31 -15.90
N GLY A 165 3.47 -0.25 -17.08
CA GLY A 165 3.43 0.49 -18.35
C GLY A 165 4.70 0.51 -19.20
N ASN A 166 5.86 0.12 -18.65
CA ASN A 166 7.09 0.04 -19.43
C ASN A 166 7.16 -1.24 -20.31
N LYS A 167 8.02 -1.24 -21.33
CA LYS A 167 8.12 -2.33 -22.33
C LYS A 167 8.63 -3.68 -21.79
N LYS A 168 9.25 -3.70 -20.60
CA LYS A 168 9.82 -4.92 -20.00
C LYS A 168 8.82 -5.69 -19.13
N GLY A 169 7.58 -5.23 -19.04
CA GLY A 169 6.59 -5.73 -18.08
C GLY A 169 6.58 -4.90 -16.79
N ALA A 170 5.78 -5.30 -15.81
CA ALA A 170 5.75 -4.61 -14.52
C ALA A 170 7.02 -4.92 -13.71
N TYR A 171 7.47 -3.94 -12.92
CA TYR A 171 8.66 -4.03 -12.10
C TYR A 171 8.32 -3.71 -10.65
N TRP A 172 8.48 -4.69 -9.77
CA TRP A 172 8.34 -4.48 -8.32
C TRP A 172 9.72 -4.25 -7.71
N PHE A 173 9.84 -3.28 -6.81
CA PHE A 173 11.04 -3.06 -6.02
C PHE A 173 10.68 -2.74 -4.58
N GLY A 174 11.30 -3.44 -3.63
CA GLY A 174 10.94 -3.28 -2.23
C GLY A 174 11.64 -4.25 -1.30
N SER A 175 11.19 -4.21 -0.04
CA SER A 175 11.67 -5.00 1.08
C SER A 175 10.82 -6.25 1.27
N GLN A 176 11.49 -7.38 1.50
CA GLN A 176 10.93 -8.62 2.02
C GLN A 176 11.59 -8.88 3.37
N LEU A 177 10.94 -8.45 4.46
CA LEU A 177 11.46 -8.59 5.81
C LEU A 177 10.67 -9.66 6.57
N SER A 178 11.33 -10.78 6.91
CA SER A 178 10.71 -11.82 7.72
C SER A 178 10.63 -11.43 9.20
N ILE A 179 9.63 -11.96 9.92
CA ILE A 179 9.54 -11.78 11.37
C ILE A 179 10.79 -12.32 12.08
N HIS A 180 11.38 -13.41 11.56
CA HIS A 180 12.58 -14.02 12.13
C HIS A 180 13.80 -13.12 12.01
N ASP A 181 13.93 -12.40 10.89
CA ASP A 181 15.04 -11.46 10.70
C ASP A 181 14.81 -10.19 11.50
N ALA A 182 13.57 -9.67 11.55
CA ALA A 182 13.23 -8.52 12.38
C ALA A 182 13.58 -8.74 13.85
N ARG A 183 13.18 -9.90 14.42
CA ARG A 183 13.45 -10.27 15.82
C ARG A 183 14.93 -10.45 16.14
N LYS A 184 15.74 -10.88 15.17
CA LYS A 184 17.20 -11.01 15.36
C LYS A 184 17.88 -9.64 15.41
N GLN A 185 17.34 -8.65 14.72
CA GLN A 185 17.98 -7.35 14.56
C GLN A 185 17.60 -6.37 15.66
N VAL A 186 16.31 -6.17 15.91
CA VAL A 186 15.82 -5.14 16.83
C VAL A 186 14.67 -5.70 17.67
N PRO A 187 14.77 -5.69 19.01
CA PRO A 187 13.69 -6.17 19.88
C PRO A 187 12.44 -5.29 19.78
N PHE A 188 11.32 -5.81 20.29
CA PHE A 188 10.01 -5.12 20.35
C PHE A 188 9.40 -4.74 18.99
N ASN A 189 9.91 -5.33 17.90
CA ASN A 189 9.41 -5.09 16.56
C ASN A 189 8.90 -6.38 15.93
N ASN A 190 7.83 -6.25 15.16
CA ASN A 190 7.50 -7.20 14.11
C ASN A 190 8.10 -6.71 12.77
N ALA A 191 7.86 -7.41 11.66
CA ALA A 191 8.41 -6.99 10.37
C ALA A 191 7.86 -5.63 9.92
N THR A 192 6.55 -5.40 10.06
CA THR A 192 5.88 -4.15 9.70
C THR A 192 6.47 -2.96 10.47
N SER A 193 6.56 -3.07 11.79
CA SER A 193 7.03 -1.99 12.64
C SER A 193 8.51 -1.67 12.43
N LEU A 194 9.34 -2.68 12.13
CA LEU A 194 10.77 -2.45 11.87
C LEU A 194 10.98 -1.69 10.56
N GLN A 195 10.22 -2.00 9.49
CA GLN A 195 10.29 -1.23 8.23
C GLN A 195 9.95 0.25 8.46
N VAL A 196 8.89 0.54 9.24
CA VAL A 196 8.51 1.91 9.60
C VAL A 196 9.59 2.58 10.45
N ALA A 197 10.07 1.91 11.50
CA ALA A 197 11.09 2.44 12.40
C ALA A 197 12.40 2.74 11.67
N ALA A 198 12.80 1.90 10.71
CA ALA A 198 13.98 2.12 9.88
C ALA A 198 13.86 3.39 9.01
N GLY A 199 12.68 3.63 8.43
CA GLY A 199 12.39 4.86 7.69
C GLY A 199 12.47 6.10 8.58
N VAL A 200 11.82 6.06 9.75
CA VAL A 200 11.84 7.16 10.73
C VAL A 200 13.26 7.46 11.21
N LEU A 201 14.05 6.44 11.59
CA LEU A 201 15.44 6.59 12.00
C LEU A 201 16.27 7.31 10.92
N SER A 202 16.12 6.86 9.67
CA SER A 202 16.84 7.42 8.53
C SER A 202 16.49 8.88 8.29
N ALA A 203 15.20 9.22 8.36
CA ALA A 203 14.73 10.60 8.21
C ALA A 203 15.17 11.50 9.37
N MET A 204 15.18 10.99 10.60
CA MET A 204 15.69 11.74 11.76
C MET A 204 17.16 12.10 11.61
N LEU A 205 18.00 11.15 11.18
CA LEU A 205 19.41 11.40 10.93
C LEU A 205 19.61 12.41 9.79
N TRP A 206 18.83 12.26 8.70
CA TRP A 206 18.84 13.24 7.62
C TRP A 206 18.48 14.64 8.10
N ALA A 207 17.44 14.77 8.94
CA ALA A 207 16.99 16.05 9.47
C ALA A 207 18.02 16.72 10.40
N MET A 208 18.77 15.91 11.17
CA MET A 208 19.88 16.42 12.00
C MET A 208 21.03 16.96 11.16
N GLU A 209 21.31 16.36 10.00
CA GLU A 209 22.31 16.85 9.05
C GLU A 209 21.80 18.00 8.16
N ASN A 210 20.49 18.14 8.01
CA ASN A 210 19.83 19.13 7.16
C ASN A 210 18.79 19.98 7.93
N PRO A 211 19.18 20.71 8.99
CA PRO A 211 18.25 21.30 9.95
C PRO A 211 17.49 22.54 9.46
N VAL A 212 17.79 23.05 8.26
CA VAL A 212 17.25 24.33 7.73
C VAL A 212 16.51 24.17 6.40
N CYS A 213 15.93 22.99 6.16
CA CYS A 213 15.20 22.68 4.92
C CYS A 213 13.70 23.02 4.94
N GLY A 214 13.16 23.50 6.08
CA GLY A 214 11.74 23.80 6.21
C GLY A 214 10.87 22.53 6.36
N ILE A 215 9.62 22.59 5.89
CA ILE A 215 8.74 21.42 5.82
C ILE A 215 9.05 20.70 4.52
N VAL A 216 9.38 19.42 4.61
CA VAL A 216 9.72 18.54 3.49
C VAL A 216 8.94 17.24 3.60
N GLU A 217 8.63 16.65 2.46
CA GLU A 217 8.02 15.31 2.34
C GLU A 217 9.12 14.26 2.05
N PRO A 218 8.82 12.95 2.18
CA PRO A 218 9.78 11.90 1.84
C PRO A 218 10.32 12.01 0.40
N ASP A 219 9.50 12.50 -0.53
CA ASP A 219 9.84 12.73 -1.94
C ASP A 219 10.95 13.78 -2.14
N ASP A 220 11.13 14.70 -1.17
CA ASP A 220 12.16 15.74 -1.20
C ASP A 220 13.52 15.28 -0.61
N LEU A 221 13.55 14.14 0.07
CA LEU A 221 14.74 13.65 0.76
C LEU A 221 15.71 12.97 -0.20
N ASP A 222 17.01 12.98 0.12
CA ASP A 222 17.99 12.17 -0.61
C ASP A 222 17.74 10.69 -0.34
N TYR A 223 17.07 10.03 -1.28
CA TYR A 223 16.72 8.62 -1.18
C TYR A 223 17.94 7.71 -0.99
N GLN A 224 19.13 8.08 -1.49
CA GLN A 224 20.35 7.28 -1.30
C GLN A 224 20.84 7.36 0.14
N TYR A 225 20.77 8.55 0.75
CA TYR A 225 21.07 8.73 2.16
C TYR A 225 20.11 7.91 3.03
N ILE A 226 18.81 8.03 2.77
CA ILE A 226 17.77 7.30 3.51
C ILE A 226 17.96 5.79 3.38
N LEU A 227 18.09 5.27 2.16
CA LEU A 227 18.28 3.83 1.93
C LEU A 227 19.59 3.33 2.54
N LYS A 228 20.69 4.08 2.49
CA LYS A 228 21.95 3.67 3.11
C LYS A 228 21.80 3.35 4.60
N ILE A 229 20.96 4.10 5.30
CA ILE A 229 20.69 3.91 6.74
C ILE A 229 19.64 2.82 6.97
N ALA A 230 18.56 2.82 6.18
CA ALA A 230 17.45 1.89 6.36
C ALA A 230 17.80 0.46 5.94
N LEU A 231 18.57 0.26 4.86
CA LEU A 231 18.82 -1.04 4.21
C LEU A 231 19.19 -2.19 5.17
N PRO A 232 20.06 -1.99 6.19
CA PRO A 232 20.37 -3.04 7.17
C PRO A 232 19.14 -3.60 7.91
N TYR A 233 18.06 -2.83 8.01
CA TYR A 233 16.82 -3.16 8.72
C TYR A 233 15.70 -3.72 7.84
N LEU A 234 15.89 -3.75 6.51
CA LEU A 234 14.83 -4.03 5.53
C LEU A 234 14.87 -5.46 4.97
N GLY A 235 15.63 -6.37 5.59
CA GLY A 235 15.73 -7.74 5.11
C GLY A 235 16.29 -7.81 3.68
N ILE A 236 15.61 -8.54 2.80
CA ILE A 236 15.99 -8.60 1.38
C ILE A 236 15.33 -7.43 0.65
N VAL A 237 16.13 -6.51 0.12
CA VAL A 237 15.65 -5.45 -0.79
C VAL A 237 16.05 -5.80 -2.21
N SER A 238 15.07 -6.00 -3.09
CA SER A 238 15.32 -6.54 -4.44
C SER A 238 14.28 -6.09 -5.46
N GLY A 239 14.67 -6.20 -6.74
CA GLY A 239 13.84 -5.84 -7.89
C GLY A 239 13.43 -7.06 -8.71
N TYR A 240 12.16 -7.12 -9.12
CA TYR A 240 11.58 -8.25 -9.83
C TYR A 240 10.76 -7.76 -11.02
N TYR A 241 11.11 -8.23 -12.22
CA TYR A 241 10.25 -8.07 -13.39
C TYR A 241 9.22 -9.18 -13.45
N THR A 242 8.03 -8.85 -13.94
CA THR A 242 6.95 -9.81 -14.22
C THR A 242 6.24 -9.48 -15.53
N ASN A 243 5.81 -10.54 -16.21
CA ASN A 243 4.92 -10.44 -17.39
C ASN A 243 3.44 -10.39 -17.00
N TRP A 244 3.12 -10.37 -15.70
CA TRP A 244 1.76 -10.18 -15.24
C TRP A 244 1.22 -8.82 -15.69
N ASN A 245 -0.08 -8.77 -15.96
CA ASN A 245 -0.88 -7.57 -16.10
C ASN A 245 -2.33 -7.90 -15.69
N PRO A 246 -3.19 -6.91 -15.38
CA PRO A 246 -4.52 -7.18 -14.82
C PRO A 246 -5.52 -7.77 -15.81
N LEU A 247 -5.16 -7.93 -17.10
CA LEU A 247 -5.97 -8.64 -18.09
C LEU A 247 -5.70 -10.16 -18.12
N LYS A 248 -4.59 -10.61 -17.55
CA LYS A 248 -4.24 -12.03 -17.56
C LYS A 248 -5.29 -12.87 -16.81
N ASP A 249 -5.69 -13.99 -17.41
CA ASP A 249 -6.66 -14.96 -16.87
C ASP A 249 -8.05 -14.37 -16.52
N ARG A 250 -8.44 -13.25 -17.14
CA ARG A 250 -9.74 -12.58 -16.95
C ARG A 250 -10.87 -13.25 -17.73
N GLN A 251 -12.11 -12.93 -17.33
CA GLN A 251 -13.35 -13.27 -18.05
C GLN A 251 -13.62 -14.78 -18.27
N GLN A 252 -13.06 -15.67 -17.44
CA GLN A 252 -13.30 -17.12 -17.60
C GLN A 252 -14.72 -17.56 -17.21
N LEU A 253 -15.34 -16.90 -16.24
CA LEU A 253 -16.68 -17.24 -15.76
C LEU A 253 -17.75 -16.25 -16.25
N TYR A 254 -17.44 -14.96 -16.28
CA TYR A 254 -18.38 -13.90 -16.64
C TYR A 254 -17.69 -12.84 -17.50
N ALA A 255 -18.47 -12.20 -18.37
CA ALA A 255 -18.00 -11.06 -19.14
C ALA A 255 -17.79 -9.85 -18.22
N GLU A 256 -16.72 -9.10 -18.46
CA GLU A 256 -16.34 -7.91 -17.70
C GLU A 256 -16.12 -6.73 -18.65
N LYS A 257 -16.40 -5.49 -18.22
CA LYS A 257 -15.98 -4.31 -18.98
C LYS A 257 -14.49 -4.08 -18.77
N ILE A 258 -13.69 -4.29 -19.82
CA ILE A 258 -12.22 -4.15 -19.81
C ILE A 258 -11.74 -3.31 -20.99
N ASP A 259 -10.58 -2.66 -20.84
CA ASP A 259 -9.84 -2.03 -21.94
C ASP A 259 -8.72 -2.98 -22.39
N GLN A 260 -8.88 -3.60 -23.57
CA GLN A 260 -7.87 -4.49 -24.15
C GLN A 260 -6.70 -3.74 -24.81
N SER A 261 -6.87 -2.45 -25.11
CA SER A 261 -5.84 -1.65 -25.80
C SER A 261 -4.72 -1.19 -24.88
N ASP A 262 -5.02 -1.10 -23.57
CA ASP A 262 -4.04 -0.80 -22.54
C ASP A 262 -4.39 -1.58 -21.26
N PRO A 263 -3.61 -2.60 -20.88
CA PRO A 263 -3.90 -3.39 -19.70
C PRO A 263 -3.82 -2.56 -18.41
N TRP A 264 -3.07 -1.46 -18.37
CA TRP A 264 -2.78 -0.73 -17.14
C TRP A 264 -3.80 0.33 -16.75
N GLN A 265 -4.88 0.46 -17.52
CA GLN A 265 -5.99 1.36 -17.19
C GLN A 265 -6.61 0.98 -15.84
N PHE A 266 -6.96 1.98 -15.02
CA PHE A 266 -7.62 1.76 -13.74
C PHE A 266 -8.93 0.97 -13.87
N LEU A 267 -9.62 1.06 -15.01
CA LEU A 267 -10.77 0.22 -15.35
C LEU A 267 -10.47 -1.29 -15.21
N ASN A 268 -9.28 -1.72 -15.62
CA ASN A 268 -8.85 -3.12 -15.56
C ASN A 268 -8.33 -3.50 -14.18
N ILE A 269 -7.69 -2.55 -13.49
CA ILE A 269 -7.10 -2.73 -12.16
C ILE A 269 -8.20 -2.86 -11.11
N ARG A 270 -9.16 -1.94 -11.10
CA ARG A 270 -10.27 -1.93 -10.14
C ARG A 270 -11.13 -3.18 -10.29
N VAL A 271 -11.44 -3.81 -9.16
CA VAL A 271 -12.42 -4.91 -9.09
C VAL A 271 -13.79 -4.26 -8.99
N ASN A 272 -14.60 -4.43 -10.04
CA ASN A 272 -15.93 -3.83 -10.18
C ASN A 272 -17.03 -4.88 -10.06
#